data_AF-A0A2E0CG15-F1
#
_entry.id   AF-A0A2E0CG15-F1
#
_cell.length_a   1.000
_cell.length_b   1.000
_cell.length_c   1.000
_cell.angle_alpha   90.00
_cell.angle_beta   90.00
_cell.angle_gamma   90.00
#
_symmetry.space_group_name_H-M   'P 1'
#
loop_
_entity.id
_entity.type
_entity.pdbx_description
1 polymer ?
#
loop_
_entity_poly.entity_id
_entity_poly.type
_entity_poly.pdbx_seq_one_letter_code
_entity_poly.pdbx_strand_id
1 'polypeptide(L)'
;MRNVLSYILMFQLLLSVDYETEIQPIFNAQCGNCHLGNSSAGVNVANYQNTMDSDIVVPGNAQASSLYDRITRANSEAGDMPPGNAELSAEQIALIELWINEGALEEEPGD
;
A
#
# COMPACT_ATOMS: atom_id res chain seq x y z
N MET A 1 29.83 12.66 -14.45
CA MET A 1 28.69 11.75 -14.15
C MET A 1 28.53 11.40 -12.68
N ARG A 2 29.44 11.82 -11.77
CA ARG A 2 29.40 11.44 -10.35
C ARG A 2 28.44 12.26 -9.48
N ASN A 3 27.96 13.41 -9.98
CA ASN A 3 27.08 14.30 -9.23
C ASN A 3 25.61 14.12 -9.61
N VAL A 4 25.32 13.65 -10.83
CA VAL A 4 23.95 13.45 -11.33
C VAL A 4 23.23 12.35 -10.54
N LEU A 5 23.94 11.26 -10.18
CA LEU A 5 23.39 10.18 -9.35
C LEU A 5 22.98 10.66 -7.94
N SER A 6 23.74 11.58 -7.36
CA SER A 6 23.46 12.11 -6.02
C SER A 6 22.28 13.09 -6.00
N TYR A 7 22.04 13.80 -7.10
CA TYR A 7 20.87 14.67 -7.26
C TYR A 7 19.59 13.88 -7.60
N ILE A 8 19.70 12.76 -8.32
CA ILE A 8 18.55 11.86 -8.58
C ILE A 8 18.09 11.21 -7.26
N LEU A 9 19.01 10.74 -6.43
CA LEU A 9 18.67 10.23 -5.09
C LEU A 9 18.02 11.31 -4.22
N MET A 10 18.48 12.57 -4.27
CA MET A 10 17.90 13.67 -3.48
C MET A 10 16.55 14.20 -4.00
N PHE A 11 16.24 14.01 -5.29
CA PHE A 11 14.97 14.47 -5.87
C PHE A 11 13.82 13.50 -5.61
N GLN A 12 14.11 12.23 -5.34
CA GLN A 12 13.10 11.25 -4.90
C GLN A 12 12.72 11.40 -3.41
N LEU A 13 13.40 12.26 -2.63
CA LEU A 13 13.20 12.45 -1.18
C LEU A 13 12.18 13.55 -0.82
N LEU A 14 11.53 14.17 -1.80
CA LEU A 14 10.55 15.23 -1.57
C LEU A 14 9.16 14.87 -2.13
N LEU A 15 9.03 13.66 -2.68
CA LEU A 15 7.87 13.21 -3.45
C LEU A 15 7.55 11.73 -3.18
N SER A 16 8.14 11.13 -2.14
CA SER A 16 7.80 9.75 -1.76
C SER A 16 6.43 9.72 -1.11
N VAL A 17 5.75 8.57 -1.23
CA VAL A 17 4.45 8.41 -0.60
C VAL A 17 4.62 8.24 0.91
N ASP A 18 3.94 9.08 1.68
CA ASP A 18 3.91 8.98 3.14
C ASP A 18 2.83 7.99 3.60
N TYR A 19 3.23 6.96 4.35
CA TYR A 19 2.29 5.91 4.73
C TYR A 19 1.16 6.46 5.62
N GLU A 20 1.49 7.26 6.63
CA GLU A 20 0.52 7.68 7.64
C GLU A 20 -0.52 8.69 7.11
N THR A 21 -0.11 9.58 6.22
CA THR A 21 -0.99 10.62 5.68
C THR A 21 -1.66 10.25 4.36
N GLU A 22 -1.10 9.31 3.59
CA GLU A 22 -1.62 8.95 2.27
C GLU A 22 -2.15 7.51 2.17
N ILE A 23 -1.47 6.53 2.78
CA ILE A 23 -1.86 5.10 2.66
C ILE A 23 -2.81 4.65 3.77
N GLN A 24 -2.46 4.91 5.03
CA GLN A 24 -3.26 4.49 6.18
C GLN A 24 -4.71 5.04 6.12
N PRO A 25 -4.99 6.27 5.65
CA PRO A 25 -6.36 6.74 5.46
C PRO A 25 -7.15 5.93 4.43
N ILE A 26 -6.50 5.44 3.37
CA ILE A 26 -7.14 4.56 2.38
C ILE A 26 -7.50 3.22 3.04
N PHE A 27 -6.57 2.60 3.79
CA PHE A 27 -6.83 1.36 4.50
C PHE A 27 -7.94 1.52 5.55
N ASN A 28 -7.95 2.64 6.27
CA ASN A 28 -9.00 2.95 7.23
C ASN A 28 -10.38 3.04 6.57
N ALA A 29 -10.47 3.69 5.40
CA ALA A 29 -11.73 3.89 4.70
C ALA A 29 -12.23 2.63 3.98
N GLN A 30 -11.33 1.87 3.35
CA GLN A 30 -11.70 0.80 2.41
C GLN A 30 -11.56 -0.61 3.00
N CYS A 31 -10.61 -0.82 3.90
CA CYS A 31 -10.33 -2.12 4.53
C CYS A 31 -10.82 -2.17 5.98
N GLY A 32 -11.13 -1.00 6.54
CA GLY A 32 -11.21 -0.73 7.96
C GLY A 32 -12.11 -1.67 8.76
N ASN A 33 -13.30 -1.87 8.19
CA ASN A 33 -14.41 -2.61 8.80
C ASN A 33 -14.06 -4.07 9.12
N CYS A 34 -13.15 -4.66 8.35
CA CYS A 34 -12.85 -6.09 8.42
C CYS A 34 -11.39 -6.43 8.71
N HIS A 35 -10.48 -5.44 8.67
CA HIS A 35 -9.02 -5.65 8.78
C HIS A 35 -8.30 -4.74 9.80
N LEU A 36 -8.97 -3.87 10.57
CA LEU A 36 -8.32 -3.08 11.64
C LEU A 36 -8.48 -3.67 13.04
N GLY A 37 -9.54 -4.48 13.26
CA GLY A 37 -9.90 -5.01 14.59
C GLY A 37 -10.32 -6.47 14.58
N ASN A 38 -10.99 -6.91 13.52
CA ASN A 38 -11.01 -8.32 13.12
C ASN A 38 -9.87 -8.49 12.11
N SER A 39 -9.01 -9.49 12.28
CA SER A 39 -7.99 -9.83 11.27
C SER A 39 -8.57 -10.88 10.33
N SER A 40 -9.52 -10.48 9.48
CA SER A 40 -10.16 -11.40 8.55
C SER A 40 -9.10 -12.06 7.66
N ALA A 41 -9.14 -13.39 7.57
CA ALA A 41 -8.13 -14.20 6.90
C ALA A 41 -6.67 -13.98 7.39
N GLY A 42 -6.50 -13.51 8.63
CA GLY A 42 -5.17 -13.23 9.22
C GLY A 42 -4.54 -11.91 8.79
N VAL A 43 -5.24 -11.08 8.02
CA VAL A 43 -4.73 -9.78 7.55
C VAL A 43 -5.14 -8.66 8.50
N ASN A 44 -4.17 -7.85 8.92
CA ASN A 44 -4.36 -6.69 9.77
C ASN A 44 -3.68 -5.46 9.13
N VAL A 45 -4.43 -4.38 8.91
CA VAL A 45 -3.93 -3.11 8.34
C VAL A 45 -4.11 -1.92 9.30
N ALA A 46 -4.15 -2.19 10.60
CA ALA A 46 -4.40 -1.19 11.65
C ALA A 46 -3.32 -0.11 11.78
N ASN A 47 -2.10 -0.43 11.35
CA ASN A 47 -0.92 0.42 11.34
C ASN A 47 0.11 -0.22 10.40
N TYR A 48 1.17 0.54 10.11
CA TYR A 48 2.27 0.09 9.27
C TYR A 48 2.80 -1.30 9.63
N GLN A 49 3.22 -1.47 10.90
CA GLN A 49 3.82 -2.73 11.36
C GLN A 49 2.88 -3.92 11.12
N ASN A 50 1.58 -3.78 11.41
CA ASN A 50 0.60 -4.84 11.18
C ASN A 50 0.41 -5.15 9.69
N THR A 51 0.37 -4.11 8.84
CA THR A 51 0.28 -4.28 7.38
C THR A 51 1.47 -5.09 6.86
N MET A 52 2.68 -4.76 7.30
CA MET A 52 3.90 -5.46 6.88
C MET A 52 4.00 -6.88 7.46
N ASP A 53 3.61 -7.08 8.72
CA ASP A 53 3.57 -8.41 9.37
C ASP A 53 2.52 -9.35 8.76
N SER A 54 1.53 -8.81 8.05
CA SER A 54 0.50 -9.61 7.37
C SER A 54 1.02 -10.32 6.12
N ASP A 55 2.27 -10.08 5.69
CA ASP A 55 2.94 -10.70 4.54
C ASP A 55 2.14 -10.56 3.22
N ILE A 56 1.40 -9.44 3.09
CA ILE A 56 0.60 -9.12 1.90
C ILE A 56 1.28 -8.11 0.96
N VAL A 57 2.42 -7.55 1.39
CA VAL A 57 3.21 -6.56 0.67
C VAL A 57 4.61 -7.12 0.42
N VAL A 58 5.06 -7.02 -0.83
CA VAL A 58 6.44 -7.29 -1.25
C VAL A 58 7.09 -5.93 -1.57
N PRO A 59 7.90 -5.37 -0.65
CA PRO A 59 8.61 -4.12 -0.87
C PRO A 59 9.34 -4.05 -2.22
N GLY A 60 9.11 -2.99 -2.98
CA GLY A 60 9.69 -2.77 -4.30
C GLY A 60 9.04 -3.56 -5.45
N ASN A 61 7.95 -4.30 -5.20
CA ASN A 61 7.27 -5.07 -6.23
C ASN A 61 5.76 -5.20 -5.98
N ALA A 62 4.99 -4.21 -6.45
CA ALA A 62 3.54 -4.24 -6.38
C ALA A 62 2.95 -5.48 -7.08
N GLN A 63 3.48 -5.87 -8.25
CA GLN A 63 2.96 -7.01 -9.01
C GLN A 63 3.17 -8.37 -8.30
N ALA A 64 4.12 -8.47 -7.38
CA ALA A 64 4.31 -9.64 -6.53
C ALA A 64 3.54 -9.57 -5.20
N SER A 65 2.90 -8.44 -4.89
CA SER A 65 2.20 -8.21 -3.63
C SER A 65 0.75 -8.68 -3.74
N SER A 66 0.31 -9.53 -2.81
CA SER A 66 -1.09 -9.98 -2.80
C SER A 66 -2.06 -8.83 -2.52
N LEU A 67 -1.63 -7.79 -1.79
CA LEU A 67 -2.43 -6.57 -1.61
C LEU A 67 -2.83 -5.96 -2.96
N TYR A 68 -1.85 -5.78 -3.86
CA TYR A 68 -2.09 -5.17 -5.17
C TYR A 68 -2.94 -6.06 -6.07
N ASP A 69 -2.72 -7.39 -6.06
CA ASP A 69 -3.60 -8.35 -6.75
C ASP A 69 -5.05 -8.18 -6.31
N ARG A 70 -5.30 -8.12 -4.99
CA ARG A 70 -6.66 -8.03 -4.44
C ARG A 70 -7.38 -6.74 -4.82
N ILE A 71 -6.70 -5.60 -4.81
CA ILE A 71 -7.34 -4.31 -5.12
C ILE A 71 -7.50 -4.05 -6.63
N THR A 72 -6.88 -4.86 -7.51
CA THR A 72 -6.93 -4.67 -8.97
C THR A 72 -7.69 -5.77 -9.72
N ARG A 73 -7.79 -6.98 -9.16
CA ARG A 73 -8.57 -8.06 -9.76
C ARG A 73 -10.06 -7.73 -9.75
N ALA A 74 -10.79 -8.27 -10.73
CA ALA A 74 -12.24 -8.21 -10.72
C ALA A 74 -12.81 -8.96 -9.50
N ASN A 75 -13.80 -8.35 -8.84
CA ASN A 75 -14.56 -8.99 -7.77
C ASN A 75 -15.66 -9.87 -8.38
N SER A 76 -15.30 -11.09 -8.81
CA SER A 76 -16.19 -11.98 -9.54
C SER A 76 -16.69 -13.16 -8.71
N GLU A 77 -16.07 -13.43 -7.56
CA GLU A 77 -16.34 -14.61 -6.75
C GLU A 77 -16.67 -14.26 -5.29
N ALA A 78 -17.44 -15.14 -4.64
CA ALA A 78 -17.73 -14.99 -3.22
C ALA A 78 -16.44 -15.08 -2.39
N GLY A 79 -16.23 -14.07 -1.54
CA GLY A 79 -15.02 -13.97 -0.71
C GLY A 79 -13.88 -13.17 -1.35
N ASP A 80 -14.08 -12.61 -2.55
CA ASP A 80 -13.18 -11.59 -3.08
C ASP A 80 -13.18 -10.34 -2.18
N MET A 81 -12.02 -9.70 -2.10
CA MET A 81 -11.78 -8.54 -1.26
C MET A 81 -11.33 -7.36 -2.13
N PRO A 82 -11.81 -6.14 -1.84
CA PRO A 82 -12.81 -5.80 -0.81
C PRO A 82 -14.22 -6.32 -1.18
N PRO A 83 -15.12 -6.59 -0.21
CA PRO A 83 -16.42 -7.20 -0.48
C PRO A 83 -17.41 -6.23 -1.10
N GLY A 84 -18.12 -6.68 -2.16
CA GLY A 84 -18.93 -5.78 -2.99
C GLY A 84 -18.05 -4.79 -3.74
N ASN A 85 -18.60 -4.04 -4.70
CA ASN A 85 -17.82 -3.11 -5.53
C ASN A 85 -17.30 -1.87 -4.75
N ALA A 86 -16.78 -2.04 -3.53
CA ALA A 86 -15.94 -1.09 -2.82
C ALA A 86 -14.59 -0.97 -3.53
N GLU A 87 -14.66 -0.69 -4.83
CA GLU A 87 -13.50 -0.52 -5.70
C GLU A 87 -12.82 0.78 -5.28
N LEU A 88 -11.56 0.65 -4.88
CA LEU A 88 -10.68 1.79 -4.72
C LEU A 88 -10.69 2.60 -6.02
N SER A 89 -10.59 3.93 -5.92
CA SER A 89 -10.41 4.74 -7.11
C SER A 89 -9.08 4.39 -7.80
N ALA A 90 -8.98 4.68 -9.10
CA ALA A 90 -7.74 4.46 -9.84
C ALA A 90 -6.56 5.22 -9.20
N GLU A 91 -6.82 6.39 -8.62
CA GLU A 91 -5.83 7.19 -7.91
C GLU A 91 -5.39 6.51 -6.60
N GLN A 92 -6.32 5.94 -5.82
CA GLN A 92 -5.98 5.21 -4.60
C GLN A 92 -5.15 3.95 -4.90
N ILE A 93 -5.51 3.22 -5.97
CA ILE A 93 -4.74 2.06 -6.43
C ILE A 93 -3.33 2.50 -6.86
N ALA A 94 -3.23 3.57 -7.65
CA ALA A 94 -1.95 4.09 -8.10
C ALA A 94 -1.06 4.56 -6.94
N LEU A 95 -1.65 5.14 -5.89
CA LEU A 95 -0.91 5.59 -4.71
C LEU A 95 -0.35 4.41 -3.91
N ILE A 96 -1.16 3.36 -3.71
CA ILE A 96 -0.71 2.10 -3.07
C ILE A 96 0.37 1.42 -3.93
N GLU A 97 0.20 1.38 -5.25
CA GLU A 97 1.21 0.83 -6.16
C GLU A 97 2.55 1.58 -6.04
N LEU A 98 2.50 2.91 -6.04
CA LEU A 98 3.67 3.75 -5.93
C LEU A 98 4.38 3.51 -4.59
N TRP A 99 3.65 3.56 -3.48
CA TRP A 99 4.18 3.27 -2.14
C TRP A 99 4.87 1.90 -2.08
N ILE A 100 4.25 0.84 -2.60
CA ILE A 100 4.87 -0.49 -2.62
C ILE A 100 6.16 -0.47 -3.44
N ASN A 101 6.14 0.12 -4.64
CA ASN A 101 7.28 0.15 -5.54
C ASN A 101 8.43 1.04 -5.02
N GLU A 102 8.14 2.03 -4.18
CA GLU A 102 9.13 2.84 -3.46
C GLU A 102 9.78 2.13 -2.28
N GLY A 103 9.31 0.92 -1.94
CA GLY A 103 9.87 0.09 -0.88
C GLY A 103 8.94 -0.11 0.31
N ALA A 104 7.69 0.34 0.22
CA ALA A 104 6.67 0.20 1.26
C ALA A 104 7.18 0.68 2.62
N LEU A 105 7.75 1.89 2.68
CA LEU A 105 8.32 2.47 3.89
C LEU A 105 7.23 3.09 4.77
N GLU A 106 7.48 3.16 6.08
CA GLU A 106 6.59 3.81 7.06
C GLU A 106 6.69 5.34 6.96
N GLU A 107 7.93 5.83 6.88
CA GLU A 107 8.25 7.25 6.81
C GLU A 107 8.99 7.53 5.50
N GLU A 108 8.82 8.75 4.99
CA GLU A 108 9.61 9.22 3.85
C GLU A 108 11.11 9.17 4.20
N PRO A 109 11.99 8.77 3.28
CA PRO A 109 13.42 8.75 3.58
C PRO A 109 13.95 10.17 3.81
N GLY A 110 14.20 10.54 5.07
CA GLY A 110 14.73 11.85 5.44
C GLY A 110 14.01 12.57 6.57
N ASP A 111 12.91 12.00 7.08
CA ASP A 111 12.31 12.39 8.36
C ASP A 111 13.18 11.99 9.57
#